data_AF-A0A392UHM1-F1
#
_entry.id   AF-A0A392UHM1-F1
#
_cell.length_a   1.000
_cell.length_b   1.000
_cell.length_c   1.000
_cell.angle_alpha   90.00
_cell.angle_beta   90.00
_cell.angle_gamma   90.00
#
_symmetry.space_group_name_H-M   'P 1'
#
loop_
_entity.id
_entity.type
_entity.pdbx_description
1 polymer ?
#
loop_
_entity_poly.entity_id
_entity_poly.type
_entity_poly.pdbx_seq_one_letter_code
_entity_poly.pdbx_strand_id
1 'polypeptide(L)' 'EAGSLVVYAPVDIPAMHVVMNGGDSAYVALLPSGFAVVPDGPGSRGSENGDATTNGGEARVSGSLLTVAFQILVNSLPT' A
#
# COMPACT_ATOMS: atom_id res chain seq x y z
N GLU A 1 15.68 -2.79 7.41
CA GLU A 1 15.14 -2.44 6.08
C GLU A 1 13.94 -1.54 6.27
N ALA A 2 13.75 -0.54 5.40
CA ALA A 2 12.55 0.30 5.41
C ALA A 2 11.70 -0.06 4.19
N GLY A 3 10.47 -0.53 4.40
CA GLY A 3 9.48 -0.72 3.33
C GLY A 3 8.81 0.60 2.97
N SER A 4 8.12 0.65 1.83
CA SER A 4 7.31 1.80 1.41
C SER A 4 5.82 1.47 1.53
N LEU A 5 5.03 2.42 2.03
CA LEU A 5 3.58 2.32 2.19
C LEU A 5 2.90 3.58 1.67
N VAL A 6 1.91 3.39 0.81
CA VAL A 6 1.00 4.47 0.37
C VAL A 6 -0.41 4.10 0.80
N VAL A 7 -1.07 5.02 1.51
CA VAL A 7 -2.48 4.91 1.90
C VAL A 7 -3.18 6.22 1.52
N TYR A 8 -4.32 6.10 0.85
CA TYR A 8 -5.18 7.23 0.50
C TYR A 8 -6.64 6.80 0.58
N ALA A 9 -7.56 7.75 0.71
CA ALA A 9 -8.99 7.49 0.67
C ALA A 9 -9.66 8.54 -0.22
N PRO A 10 -10.18 8.16 -1.41
CA PRO A 10 -11.00 9.05 -2.22
C PRO A 10 -12.26 9.45 -1.45
N VAL A 11 -12.70 10.69 -1.67
CA VAL A 11 -13.92 11.25 -1.07
C VAL A 11 -14.71 11.99 -2.13
N ASP A 12 -16.03 11.88 -2.10
CA ASP A 12 -16.92 12.58 -3.02
C ASP A 12 -16.98 14.09 -2.71
N ILE A 13 -16.65 14.93 -3.69
CA ILE A 13 -16.55 16.38 -3.51
C ILE A 13 -17.91 17.04 -3.20
N PRO A 14 -19.02 16.72 -3.90
CA PRO A 14 -20.37 17.13 -3.51
C PRO A 14 -20.70 16.82 -2.05
N ALA A 15 -20.43 15.59 -1.59
CA ALA A 15 -20.66 15.21 -0.20
C ALA A 15 -19.82 16.06 0.78
N MET A 16 -18.56 16.34 0.44
CA MET A 16 -17.71 17.23 1.23
C MET A 16 -18.24 18.67 1.29
N HIS A 17 -18.81 19.18 0.20
CA HIS A 17 -19.42 20.51 0.21
C HIS A 17 -20.62 20.57 1.17
N VAL A 18 -21.43 19.52 1.24
CA VAL A 18 -22.54 19.43 2.22
C VAL A 18 -21.99 19.48 3.65
N VAL A 19 -20.95 18.70 3.95
CA VAL A 19 -20.30 18.68 5.27
C VAL A 19 -19.68 20.04 5.61
N MET A 20 -18.98 20.68 4.68
CA MET A 20 -18.36 22.00 4.89
C MET A 20 -19.39 23.10 5.17
N ASN A 21 -20.63 22.94 4.71
CA ASN A 21 -21.74 23.84 5.01
C ASN A 21 -22.53 23.45 6.28
N GLY A 22 -22.02 22.52 7.09
CA GLY A 22 -22.63 22.07 8.34
C GLY A 22 -23.67 20.96 8.20
N GLY A 23 -23.72 20.28 7.06
CA GLY A 23 -24.57 19.11 6.84
C GLY A 23 -24.02 17.83 7.49
N ASP A 24 -24.78 16.73 7.34
CA ASP A 24 -24.45 15.42 7.94
C ASP A 24 -23.29 14.73 7.20
N SER A 25 -22.32 14.21 7.95
CA SER A 25 -21.18 13.46 7.44
C SER A 25 -21.36 11.93 7.50
N ALA A 26 -22.46 11.42 8.06
CA ALA A 26 -22.69 9.99 8.26
C ALA A 26 -22.67 9.16 6.96
N TYR A 27 -22.92 9.79 5.82
CA TYR A 27 -22.96 9.13 4.50
C TYR A 27 -21.76 9.48 3.60
N VAL A 28 -20.76 10.19 4.12
CA VAL A 28 -19.52 10.41 3.37
C VAL A 28 -18.73 9.11 3.34
N ALA A 29 -18.73 8.46 2.17
CA ALA A 29 -17.94 7.27 1.95
C ALA A 29 -16.45 7.64 1.82
N LEU A 30 -15.63 7.07 2.71
CA LEU A 30 -14.18 7.00 2.56
C LEU A 30 -13.85 5.59 2.11
N LEU A 31 -13.04 5.44 1.05
CA LEU A 31 -12.62 4.14 0.53
C LEU A 31 -11.09 4.00 0.62
N PRO A 32 -10.53 3.73 1.82
CA PRO A 32 -9.11 3.55 1.99
C PRO A 32 -8.59 2.48 1.05
N SER A 33 -7.57 2.86 0.31
CA SER A 33 -6.90 2.04 -0.67
C SER A 33 -5.42 2.38 -0.63
N GLY A 34 -4.59 1.48 -1.15
CA GLY A 34 -3.16 1.66 -1.05
C GLY A 34 -2.37 0.43 -1.42
N PHE A 35 -1.06 0.52 -1.20
CA PHE A 35 -0.15 -0.58 -1.42
C PHE A 35 1.07 -0.50 -0.51
N ALA A 36 1.67 -1.65 -0.25
CA ALA A 36 2.94 -1.81 0.43
C ALA A 36 3.95 -2.49 -0.49
N VAL A 37 5.17 -1.97 -0.53
CA VAL A 37 6.32 -2.60 -1.18
C VAL A 37 7.32 -2.97 -0.10
N VAL A 38 7.59 -4.27 0.04
CA VAL A 38 8.55 -4.80 1.02
C VAL A 38 9.58 -5.70 0.34
N PRO A 39 10.83 -5.78 0.84
CA PRO A 39 11.81 -6.73 0.35
C PRO A 39 11.28 -8.17 0.39
N ASP A 40 11.67 -9.01 -0.57
CA ASP A 40 11.24 -10.40 -0.69
C ASP A 40 11.98 -11.39 0.22
N GLY A 41 12.93 -10.92 1.03
CA GLY A 41 13.54 -11.67 2.13
C GLY A 41 14.99 -11.30 2.43
N PRO A 42 15.59 -11.92 3.47
CA PRO A 42 16.99 -11.73 3.85
C PRO A 42 17.93 -12.41 2.85
N GLY A 43 18.04 -11.83 1.65
CA GLY A 43 18.95 -12.24 0.58
C GLY A 43 19.31 -11.11 -0.39
N SER A 44 18.74 -9.93 -0.18
CA SER A 44 18.82 -8.74 -1.04
C SER A 44 20.17 -8.02 -1.00
N ARG A 45 20.91 -8.14 0.11
CA ARG A 45 22.28 -7.61 0.18
C ARG A 45 23.20 -8.64 -0.47
N GLY A 46 23.59 -8.38 -1.72
CA GLY A 46 24.90 -8.79 -2.19
C GLY A 46 25.91 -8.44 -1.10
N SER A 47 26.68 -9.43 -0.67
CA SER A 47 27.59 -9.40 0.47
C SER A 47 28.41 -8.10 0.51
N GLU A 48 28.00 -7.12 1.33
CA GLU A 48 28.84 -5.94 1.61
C GLU A 48 29.95 -6.26 2.62
N ASN A 49 29.98 -7.48 3.17
CA ASN A 49 31.11 -8.00 3.90
C ASN A 49 31.75 -9.12 3.11
N GLY A 50 33.01 -8.94 2.72
CA GLY A 50 33.75 -9.89 1.91
C GLY A 50 33.79 -11.28 2.56
N ASP A 51 33.33 -12.27 1.80
CA ASP A 51 34.12 -13.48 1.58
C ASP A 51 33.67 -14.10 0.26
N ALA A 52 34.45 -13.85 -0.78
CA ALA A 52 34.27 -14.50 -2.07
C ALA A 52 34.82 -15.92 -1.99
N THR A 53 34.20 -16.79 -1.21
CA THR A 53 34.55 -18.21 -1.19
C THR A 53 33.35 -19.09 -1.46
N THR A 54 33.44 -19.63 -2.66
CA THR A 54 33.02 -20.98 -3.05
C THR A 54 31.58 -21.18 -3.55
N ASN A 55 31.56 -21.56 -4.84
CA ASN A 55 30.64 -22.49 -5.47
C ASN A 55 29.32 -21.91 -6.00
N GLY A 56 29.38 -21.47 -7.26
CA GLY A 56 28.36 -21.78 -8.27
C GLY A 56 26.92 -21.32 -8.01
N GLY A 57 26.68 -20.37 -7.10
CA GLY A 57 25.36 -19.85 -6.81
C GLY A 57 25.07 -18.64 -7.68
N GLU A 58 24.07 -18.76 -8.55
CA GLU A 58 23.48 -17.69 -9.35
C GLU A 58 23.35 -16.40 -8.53
N ALA A 59 23.71 -15.25 -9.13
CA ALA A 59 23.49 -13.95 -8.52
C ALA A 59 22.03 -13.87 -8.06
N ARG A 60 21.81 -13.89 -6.74
CA ARG A 60 20.46 -13.87 -6.18
C ARG A 60 19.83 -12.54 -6.55
N VAL A 61 18.87 -12.57 -7.48
CA VAL A 61 18.09 -11.39 -7.87
C VAL A 61 17.26 -10.98 -6.66
N SER A 62 17.48 -9.77 -6.16
CA SER A 62 16.63 -9.18 -5.13
C SER A 62 15.30 -8.75 -5.74
N GLY A 63 14.19 -9.18 -5.18
CA GLY A 63 12.84 -8.79 -5.59
C GLY A 63 12.13 -7.91 -4.56
N SER A 64 10.83 -7.75 -4.74
CA SER A 64 9.95 -7.08 -3.77
C SER A 64 8.58 -7.72 -3.81
N LEU A 65 7.94 -7.80 -2.64
CA LEU A 65 6.54 -8.17 -2.51
C LEU A 65 5.69 -6.89 -2.58
N LEU A 66 4.74 -6.87 -3.51
CA LEU A 66 3.72 -5.83 -3.62
C LEU A 66 2.42 -6.35 -3.04
N THR A 67 1.92 -5.72 -1.99
CA THR A 67 0.56 -5.96 -1.47
C THR A 67 -0.31 -4.77 -1.82
N VAL A 68 -1.45 -5.01 -2.45
CA VAL A 68 -2.44 -3.97 -2.79
C VAL A 68 -3.70 -4.20 -1.98
N ALA A 69 -4.25 -3.13 -1.41
CA ALA A 69 -5.52 -3.14 -0.69
C ALA A 69 -6.45 -2.10 -1.30
N PHE A 70 -7.71 -2.47 -1.48
CA PHE A 70 -8.76 -1.57 -1.96
C PHE A 70 -10.06 -1.85 -1.21
N GLN A 71 -10.77 -0.78 -0.84
CA GLN A 71 -12.14 -0.89 -0.33
C GLN A 71 -13.13 -0.61 -1.46
N ILE A 72 -14.11 -1.51 -1.64
CA ILE A 72 -15.21 -1.34 -2.60
C ILE A 72 -16.49 -1.06 -1.83
N LEU A 73 -17.18 0.02 -2.19
CA LEU A 73 -18.52 0.31 -1.70
C LEU A 73 -19.57 -0.31 -2.62
N VAL A 74 -20.42 -1.17 -2.07
CA VAL A 74 -21.45 -1.90 -2.84
C VAL A 74 -22.80 -1.16 -2.83
N ASN A 75 -23.07 -0.34 -1.81
CA ASN A 75 -24.24 0.55 -1.76
C ASN A 75 -24.01 1.70 -0.75
N SER A 76 -24.45 2.92 -1.08
CA SER A 76 -24.32 4.12 -0.25
C SER A 76 -25.66 4.66 0.28
N LEU A 77 -26.79 4.04 -0.04
CA LEU A 77 -28.14 4.43 0.45
C LEU A 77 -28.80 3.29 1.26
N PRO A 78 -29.42 3.58 2.42
CA PRO A 78 -30.36 2.64 3.04
C PRO A 78 -31.60 2.46 2.15
N THR A 79 -32.10 1.23 2.04
CA THR A 79 -33.49 0.96 1.61
C THR A 79 -34.47 1.30 2.72
#